data_AF-A0A2K8T264-F1
#
_entry.id   AF-A0A2K8T264-F1
#
_cell.length_a   1.000
_cell.length_b   1.000
_cell.length_c   1.000
_cell.angle_alpha   90.00
_cell.angle_beta   90.00
_cell.angle_gamma   90.00
#
_symmetry.space_group_name_H-M   'P 1'
#
loop_
_entity.id
_entity.type
_entity.pdbx_description
1 polymer ?
#
loop_
_entity_poly.entity_id
_entity_poly.type
_entity_poly.pdbx_seq_one_letter_code
_entity_poly.pdbx_strand_id
1 'polypeptide(L)' 'MRYVYDTNIFIYYLADEPTVNSFFTEEFLNLHEVLISPIIHIELLVVVHSNDLTS' A
#
# COMPACT_ATOMS: atom_id res chain seq x y z
N MET A 1 2.56 14.65 -9.71
CA MET A 1 1.64 15.12 -8.64
C MET A 1 1.91 14.30 -7.38
N ARG A 2 1.47 14.77 -6.21
CA ARG A 2 1.64 14.03 -4.95
C ARG A 2 0.36 13.30 -4.60
N TYR A 3 0.48 12.04 -4.21
CA TYR A 3 -0.63 11.17 -3.81
C TYR A 3 -0.44 10.69 -2.39
N VAL A 4 -1.54 10.54 -1.66
CA VAL A 4 -1.59 9.83 -0.38
C VAL A 4 -2.55 8.69 -0.61
N TYR A 5 -2.06 7.46 -0.49
CA TYR A 5 -2.89 6.28 -0.59
C TYR A 5 -3.45 5.90 0.78
N ASP A 6 -4.67 5.36 0.77
CA ASP A 6 -5.23 4.71 1.94
C ASP A 6 -4.51 3.37 2.18
N THR A 7 -4.49 2.90 3.42
CA THR A 7 -3.88 1.62 3.79
C THR A 7 -4.46 0.44 2.99
N ASN A 8 -5.74 0.48 2.63
CA ASN A 8 -6.36 -0.57 1.83
C ASN A 8 -5.70 -0.77 0.45
N ILE A 9 -5.20 0.31 -0.16
CA ILE A 9 -4.52 0.23 -1.46
C ILE A 9 -3.19 -0.53 -1.33
N PHE A 10 -2.45 -0.31 -0.24
CA PHE A 10 -1.24 -1.06 0.05
C PHE A 10 -1.52 -2.53 0.38
N ILE A 11 -2.60 -2.81 1.13
CA ILE A 11 -3.01 -4.19 1.42
C ILE A 11 -3.33 -4.94 0.13
N TYR A 12 -4.10 -4.35 -0.78
CA TYR A 12 -4.41 -4.94 -2.08
C TYR A 12 -3.15 -5.14 -2.93
N TYR A 13 -2.23 -4.18 -2.92
CA TYR A 13 -0.97 -4.31 -3.64
C TYR A 13 -0.10 -5.47 -3.10
N LEU A 14 0.00 -5.60 -1.78
CA LEU A 14 0.73 -6.69 -1.13
C LEU A 14 0.06 -8.06 -1.31
N ALA A 15 -1.23 -8.09 -1.62
CA ALA A 15 -1.99 -9.30 -1.94
C ALA A 15 -2.00 -9.63 -3.44
N ASP A 16 -1.18 -8.96 -4.26
CA ASP A 16 -1.11 -9.11 -5.71
C ASP A 16 -2.44 -8.85 -6.45
N GLU A 17 -3.31 -8.00 -5.89
CA GLU A 17 -4.61 -7.67 -6.49
C GLU A 17 -4.45 -6.83 -7.78
N PRO A 18 -4.88 -7.33 -8.96
CA PRO A 18 -4.62 -6.66 -10.25
C PRO A 18 -5.21 -5.25 -10.36
N THR A 19 -6.24 -4.96 -9.58
CA THR A 19 -6.98 -3.70 -9.63
C THR A 19 -6.16 -2.49 -9.19
N VAL A 20 -5.11 -2.68 -8.39
CA VAL A 20 -4.26 -1.60 -7.87
C VAL A 20 -2.85 -1.58 -8.46
N ASN A 21 -2.46 -2.60 -9.24
CA ASN A 21 -1.10 -2.72 -9.79
C ASN A 21 -0.70 -1.53 -10.66
N SER A 22 -1.65 -0.92 -11.38
CA SER A 22 -1.41 0.25 -12.22
C SER A 22 -0.97 1.49 -11.44
N PHE A 23 -1.22 1.55 -10.12
CA PHE A 23 -0.82 2.65 -9.25
C PHE A 23 0.64 2.55 -8.78
N PHE A 24 1.26 1.38 -8.94
CA PHE A 24 2.62 1.10 -8.47
C PHE A 24 3.58 0.76 -9.61
N THR A 25 3.22 1.05 -10.86
CA THR A 25 4.13 0.86 -11.99
C THR A 25 5.29 1.83 -11.92
N GLU A 26 6.43 1.41 -12.46
CA GLU A 26 7.62 2.28 -12.55
C GLU A 26 7.30 3.57 -13.33
N GLU A 27 6.50 3.49 -14.40
CA GLU A 27 6.05 4.66 -15.16
C GLU A 27 5.27 5.65 -14.29
N PHE A 28 4.32 5.16 -13.46
CA PHE A 28 3.54 6.00 -12.57
C PHE A 28 4.42 6.64 -11.50
N LEU A 29 5.28 5.85 -10.85
CA LEU A 29 6.14 6.30 -9.74
C LEU A 29 7.28 7.22 -10.19
N ASN A 30 7.69 7.17 -11.47
CA ASN A 30 8.65 8.11 -12.03
C ASN A 30 8.04 9.50 -12.31
N LEU A 31 6.72 9.57 -12.51
CA LEU A 31 6.01 10.83 -12.78
C LEU A 31 5.37 11.44 -11.52
N HIS A 32 5.18 10.63 -10.48
CA HIS A 32 4.38 10.96 -9.31
C HIS A 32 5.06 10.54 -8.02
N GLU A 33 4.78 11.27 -6.95
CA GLU A 33 5.32 10.99 -5.62
C GLU A 33 4.19 10.44 -4.75
N VAL A 34 4.38 9.24 -4.18
CA VAL A 34 3.45 8.63 -3.23
C VAL A 34 3.99 8.86 -1.82
N LEU A 35 3.22 9.61 -1.03
CA LEU A 35 3.55 9.89 0.36
C LEU A 35 2.92 8.84 1.26
N ILE A 36 3.73 8.30 2.17
CA ILE A 36 3.29 7.33 3.17
C ILE A 36 3.30 8.02 4.53
N SER A 37 2.13 8.06 5.18
CA SER A 37 1.99 8.64 6.51
C SER A 37 2.38 7.63 7.60
N PRO A 38 2.80 8.10 8.79
CA PRO A 38 3.04 7.20 9.92
C PRO A 38 1.83 6.37 10.33
N ILE A 39 0.60 6.86 10.08
CA ILE A 39 -0.64 6.13 10.36
C ILE A 39 -0.71 4.87 9.47
N ILE A 40 -0.41 5.01 8.18
CA ILE A 40 -0.39 3.89 7.23
C ILE A 40 0.64 2.84 7.65
N HIS A 41 1.82 3.26 8.14
CA HIS A 41 2.80 2.31 8.68
C HIS A 41 2.28 1.53 9.89
N ILE A 42 1.62 2.21 10.83
CA ILE A 42 1.04 1.55 12.01
C ILE A 42 -0.04 0.55 11.60
N GLU A 43 -0.95 0.94 10.70
CA GLU A 43 -2.03 0.09 10.23
C GLU A 43 -1.50 -1.15 9.47
N LEU A 44 -0.52 -0.97 8.59
CA LEU A 44 0.11 -2.10 7.88
C LEU A 44 0.81 -3.07 8.85
N LEU A 45 1.51 -2.54 9.86
CA LEU A 45 2.13 -3.39 10.89
C LEU A 45 1.07 -4.20 11.64
N VAL A 46 -0.05 -3.58 12.04
CA VAL A 46 -1.14 -4.28 12.74
C VAL A 46 -1.74 -5.39 11.87
N VAL A 47 -1.95 -5.13 10.57
CA VAL A 47 -2.49 -6.13 9.63
C VAL A 47 -1.56 -7.33 9.50
N VAL A 48 -0.25 -7.10 9.33
CA VAL A 48 0.74 -8.19 9.23
C VAL A 48 0.75 -9.05 10.49
N HIS A 49 0.81 -8.45 11.67
CA HIS A 49 0.81 -9.20 12.94
C HIS A 49 -0.51 -9.92 13.21
N SER A 50 -1.63 -9.43 12.67
CA SER A 50 -2.93 -10.09 12.81
C SER A 50 -2.99 -11.38 11.98
N ASN A 51 -2.37 -11.39 10.79
CA ASN A 51 -2.32 -12.58 9.94
C ASN A 51 -1.44 -13.70 10.53
N ASP A 52 -0.37 -13.33 11.25
CA ASP A 52 0.50 -14.28 11.94
C ASP A 52 -0.20 -15.00 13.10
N LEU A 53 -1.23 -14.40 13.70
CA LEU A 53 -2.02 -15.01 14.78
C LEU A 53 -3.13 -15.93 14.28
N THR A 54 -3.39 -15.94 12.98
CA THR A 54 -4.45 -16.74 12.33
C THR A 54 -3.93 -17.90 11.49
N SER A 55 -2.60 -18.10 11.46
CA SER A 55 -1.90 -19.14 10.68
C SER A 55 -1.43 -20.32 11.52
#